data_AF-A0A421JSE3-F1
#
_entry.id   AF-A0A421JSE3-F1
#
_cell.length_a   1.000
_cell.length_b   1.000
_cell.length_c   1.000
_cell.angle_alpha   90.00
_cell.angle_beta   90.00
_cell.angle_gamma   90.00
#
_symmetry.space_group_name_H-M   'P 1'
#
loop_
_entity.id
_entity.type
_entity.pdbx_description
1 polymer ?
#
loop_
_entity_poly.entity_id
_entity_poly.type
_entity_poly.pdbx_seq_one_letter_code
_entity_poly.pdbx_strand_id
1 'polypeptide(L)'
;MIHNKSVLLALVVSAYAMEMDSDSPRVEFHPVNPGSKTFHWILTLFILLIIPSISTIFAIANKLSWSLLLHFIAAGYSIFDTLFLRFPDGDNHENRTSRGTSWFLTVLLGVTVFIGTLINGTNLIINKFYPNYGGGNGEYGKMTKLYKSLSVIVVLTGWVRVCMAPVALFGFCYGRHTGQCIAHGIMGSAFIGYSFVLSLVLVVPWIRKHQLLSPNTPTQSQEFYDSTVMMVWGIVNTFTEHRWGEEDWSMGDYQHTSMGIIWWAGGLLGMFLSRKNKRSFIPGLLLIFTGYSMSAHSQHLMISTKVHAVFGIALMSAGVSRIVEISFLLAGKSCSLPNGEILQFQYFPSFCLCLAGILFMGATEEQLQLVHDLGSDHSAYILVVSSAAFMIFLWFQVLLWGYLKLVGYDEDGELATGIKYESIQDFEMDEIEDNETV
;
A
#
# COMPACT_ATOMS: atom_id res chain seq x y z
N MET A 1 43.25 -18.77 9.07
CA MET A 1 42.24 -19.53 9.83
C MET A 1 40.99 -18.66 10.05
N ILE A 2 40.38 -18.17 8.96
CA ILE A 2 39.13 -17.38 8.95
C ILE A 2 38.47 -17.64 7.58
N HIS A 3 37.67 -18.69 7.46
CA HIS A 3 36.72 -18.92 6.37
C HIS A 3 35.82 -20.09 6.77
N ASN A 4 34.77 -19.83 7.57
CA ASN A 4 33.56 -20.66 7.71
C ASN A 4 32.64 -20.13 8.81
N LYS A 5 32.04 -18.94 8.63
CA LYS A 5 30.95 -18.46 9.51
C LYS A 5 29.81 -17.74 8.76
N SER A 6 29.57 -18.09 7.50
CA SER A 6 28.49 -17.47 6.69
C SER A 6 27.43 -18.44 6.18
N VAL A 7 27.43 -19.70 6.64
CA VAL A 7 26.47 -20.72 6.15
C VAL A 7 25.38 -21.06 7.19
N LEU A 8 25.40 -20.46 8.39
CA LEU A 8 24.51 -20.86 9.49
C LEU A 8 23.25 -19.97 9.70
N LEU A 9 22.79 -19.25 8.68
CA LEU A 9 21.53 -18.48 8.75
C LEU A 9 20.51 -18.82 7.64
N ALA A 10 20.78 -19.85 6.84
CA ALA A 10 19.90 -20.27 5.74
C ALA A 10 19.24 -21.65 5.96
N LEU A 11 19.38 -22.25 7.15
CA LEU A 11 18.99 -23.65 7.42
C LEU A 11 17.94 -23.83 8.53
N VAL A 12 17.00 -22.89 8.69
CA VAL A 12 15.81 -23.07 9.58
C VAL A 12 14.47 -22.94 8.85
N VAL A 13 14.45 -22.74 7.52
CA VAL A 13 13.24 -23.01 6.74
C VAL A 13 13.17 -24.52 6.51
N SER A 14 12.69 -25.22 7.54
CA SER A 14 12.44 -26.66 7.52
C SER A 14 11.64 -27.02 6.27
N ALA A 15 12.17 -27.98 5.53
CA ALA A 15 11.47 -28.71 4.50
C ALA A 15 10.15 -29.26 5.04
N TYR A 16 9.05 -28.57 4.74
CA TYR A 16 7.76 -29.21 4.60
C TYR A 16 7.62 -29.49 3.09
N ALA A 17 7.95 -30.71 2.69
CA ALA A 17 7.41 -31.25 1.46
C ALA A 17 5.89 -31.32 1.67
N MET A 18 5.14 -30.46 0.98
CA MET A 18 3.71 -30.30 1.16
C MET A 18 2.99 -31.11 0.09
N GLU A 19 2.81 -32.41 0.36
CA GLU A 19 1.91 -33.26 -0.42
C GLU A 19 0.49 -32.67 -0.36
N MET A 20 -0.13 -32.50 -1.53
CA MET A 20 -1.56 -32.24 -1.66
C MET A 20 -2.21 -33.50 -2.20
N ASP A 21 -3.23 -34.01 -1.52
CA ASP A 21 -4.06 -35.11 -2.03
C ASP A 21 -4.81 -34.64 -3.29
N SER A 22 -4.64 -35.37 -4.39
CA SER A 22 -5.16 -35.02 -5.72
C SER A 22 -6.31 -35.92 -6.20
N ASP A 23 -7.10 -36.46 -5.27
CA ASP A 23 -8.11 -37.49 -5.57
C ASP A 23 -9.52 -36.95 -5.89
N SER A 24 -9.72 -35.63 -6.00
CA SER A 24 -11.00 -35.05 -6.40
C SER A 24 -11.16 -34.98 -7.94
N PRO A 25 -12.36 -35.30 -8.49
CA PRO A 25 -12.63 -35.14 -9.92
C PRO A 25 -12.55 -33.66 -10.30
N ARG A 26 -11.78 -33.36 -11.36
CA ARG A 26 -11.55 -32.00 -11.84
C ARG A 26 -12.85 -31.35 -12.31
N VAL A 27 -13.14 -30.15 -11.82
CA VAL A 27 -14.27 -29.36 -12.29
C VAL A 27 -13.86 -28.66 -13.58
N GLU A 28 -14.58 -28.90 -14.68
CA GLU A 28 -14.37 -28.12 -15.90
C GLU A 28 -14.90 -26.70 -15.73
N PHE A 29 -13.99 -25.73 -15.68
CA PHE A 29 -14.35 -24.31 -15.63
C PHE A 29 -14.61 -23.78 -17.04
N HIS A 30 -15.89 -23.46 -17.33
CA HIS A 30 -16.33 -22.90 -18.61
C HIS A 30 -16.69 -21.41 -18.47
N PRO A 31 -15.71 -20.49 -18.57
CA PRO A 31 -15.98 -19.07 -18.39
C PRO A 31 -16.84 -18.52 -19.53
N VAL A 32 -17.86 -17.73 -19.19
CA VAL A 32 -18.70 -17.02 -20.17
C VAL A 32 -17.97 -15.77 -20.65
N ASN A 33 -17.64 -15.71 -21.94
CA ASN A 33 -16.97 -14.56 -22.60
C ASN A 33 -15.69 -14.07 -21.88
N PRO A 34 -14.69 -14.95 -21.63
CA PRO A 34 -13.51 -14.59 -20.84
C PRO A 34 -12.73 -13.44 -21.46
N GLY A 35 -12.53 -13.43 -22.78
CA GLY A 35 -11.75 -12.40 -23.46
C GLY A 35 -12.31 -10.99 -23.29
N SER A 36 -13.63 -10.80 -23.47
CA SER A 36 -14.24 -9.48 -23.32
C SER A 36 -14.29 -9.02 -21.87
N LYS A 37 -14.56 -9.93 -20.92
CA LYS A 37 -14.54 -9.65 -19.47
C LYS A 37 -13.15 -9.25 -18.99
N THR A 38 -12.11 -9.98 -19.41
CA THR A 38 -10.71 -9.65 -19.10
C THR A 38 -10.32 -8.31 -19.73
N PHE A 39 -10.69 -8.05 -20.99
CA PHE A 39 -10.42 -6.77 -21.64
C PHE A 39 -11.08 -5.60 -20.89
N HIS A 40 -12.35 -5.74 -20.51
CA HIS A 40 -13.08 -4.72 -19.74
C HIS A 40 -12.46 -4.49 -18.37
N TRP A 41 -12.01 -5.54 -17.67
CA TRP A 41 -11.29 -5.40 -16.41
C TRP A 41 -9.96 -4.66 -16.58
N ILE A 42 -9.15 -5.04 -17.58
CA ILE A 42 -7.88 -4.36 -17.90
C ILE A 42 -8.13 -2.88 -18.23
N LEU A 43 -9.15 -2.59 -19.04
CA LEU A 43 -9.51 -1.22 -19.39
C LEU A 43 -9.90 -0.41 -18.16
N THR A 44 -10.68 -1.02 -17.26
CA THR A 44 -11.06 -0.44 -15.96
C THR A 44 -9.84 -0.19 -15.08
N LEU A 45 -8.89 -1.11 -15.01
CA LEU A 45 -7.63 -0.93 -14.30
C LEU A 45 -6.85 0.27 -14.85
N PHE A 46 -6.68 0.36 -16.16
CA PHE A 46 -5.91 1.45 -16.75
C PHE A 46 -6.62 2.81 -16.60
N ILE A 47 -7.91 2.90 -16.89
CA ILE A 47 -8.60 4.20 -16.94
C ILE A 47 -9.11 4.66 -15.57
N LEU A 48 -9.50 3.75 -14.68
CA LEU A 48 -10.08 4.12 -13.37
C LEU A 48 -9.11 3.99 -12.19
N LEU A 49 -7.91 3.43 -12.39
CA LEU A 49 -6.88 3.38 -11.35
C LEU A 49 -5.55 4.00 -11.81
N ILE A 50 -4.97 3.54 -12.92
CA ILE A 50 -3.65 4.01 -13.38
C ILE A 50 -3.70 5.49 -13.79
N ILE A 51 -4.63 5.89 -14.65
CA ILE A 51 -4.78 7.28 -15.09
C ILE A 51 -5.06 8.23 -13.90
N PRO A 52 -6.00 7.96 -12.99
CA PRO A 52 -6.22 8.79 -11.81
C PRO A 52 -5.02 8.86 -10.87
N SER A 53 -4.21 7.79 -10.77
CA SER A 53 -2.98 7.80 -9.96
C SER A 53 -1.96 8.78 -10.53
N ILE A 54 -1.76 8.77 -11.85
CA ILE A 54 -0.91 9.75 -12.55
C ILE A 54 -1.48 11.16 -12.41
N SER A 55 -2.79 11.31 -12.57
CA SER A 55 -3.49 12.58 -12.41
C SER A 55 -3.28 13.18 -11.01
N THR A 56 -3.32 12.35 -9.97
CA THR A 56 -3.12 12.76 -8.59
C THR A 56 -1.71 13.28 -8.37
N ILE A 57 -0.69 12.68 -8.99
CA ILE A 57 0.68 13.20 -8.95
C ILE A 57 0.76 14.60 -9.57
N PHE A 58 0.20 14.79 -10.76
CA PHE A 58 0.14 16.12 -11.39
C PHE A 58 -0.60 17.12 -10.49
N ALA A 59 -1.69 16.71 -9.84
CA ALA A 59 -2.42 17.56 -8.89
C ALA A 59 -1.52 17.98 -7.72
N ILE A 60 -0.86 17.02 -7.07
CA ILE A 60 0.01 17.27 -5.90
C ILE A 60 1.20 18.15 -6.29
N ALA A 61 1.79 17.94 -7.48
CA ALA A 61 2.87 18.74 -8.05
C ALA A 61 2.44 20.10 -8.64
N ASN A 62 1.20 20.56 -8.36
CA ASN A 62 0.64 21.83 -8.83
C ASN A 62 0.56 21.97 -10.36
N LYS A 63 0.57 20.88 -11.12
CA LYS A 63 0.37 20.85 -12.58
C LYS A 63 -1.10 20.58 -12.92
N LEU A 64 -1.98 21.48 -12.48
CA LEU A 64 -3.43 21.27 -12.47
C LEU A 64 -4.06 21.05 -13.84
N SER A 65 -3.54 21.68 -14.91
CA SER A 65 -4.08 21.51 -16.27
C SER A 65 -3.96 20.07 -16.77
N TRP A 66 -2.80 19.43 -16.53
CA TRP A 66 -2.56 18.03 -16.91
C TRP A 66 -3.38 17.07 -16.04
N SER A 67 -3.45 17.34 -14.74
CA SER A 67 -4.31 16.57 -13.84
C SER A 67 -5.78 16.63 -14.27
N LEU A 68 -6.30 17.82 -14.58
CA LEU A 68 -7.68 17.99 -14.99
C LEU A 68 -8.00 17.24 -16.30
N LEU A 69 -7.10 17.29 -17.28
CA LEU A 69 -7.25 16.55 -18.53
C LEU A 69 -7.38 15.04 -18.30
N LEU A 70 -6.54 14.48 -17.43
CA LEU A 70 -6.60 13.05 -17.09
C LEU A 70 -7.88 12.69 -16.31
N HIS A 71 -8.32 13.55 -15.40
CA HIS A 71 -9.59 13.36 -14.71
C HIS A 71 -10.81 13.44 -15.65
N PHE A 72 -10.78 14.25 -16.71
CA PHE A 72 -11.83 14.25 -17.73
C PHE A 72 -11.91 12.91 -18.46
N ILE A 73 -10.77 12.32 -18.83
CA ILE A 73 -10.70 11.00 -19.48
C ILE A 73 -11.31 9.94 -18.55
N ALA A 74 -10.87 9.92 -17.29
CA ALA A 74 -11.39 9.00 -16.28
C ALA A 74 -12.90 9.19 -16.03
N ALA A 75 -13.37 10.42 -15.93
CA ALA A 75 -14.79 10.74 -15.72
C ALA A 75 -15.66 10.29 -16.91
N GLY A 76 -15.21 10.55 -18.14
CA GLY A 76 -15.93 10.12 -19.35
C GLY A 76 -16.07 8.60 -19.43
N TYR A 77 -14.98 7.87 -19.17
CA TYR A 77 -15.03 6.41 -19.11
C TYR A 77 -15.86 5.91 -17.93
N SER A 78 -15.76 6.51 -16.74
CA SER A 78 -16.54 6.10 -15.57
C SER A 78 -18.05 6.20 -15.83
N ILE A 79 -18.51 7.28 -16.47
CA ILE A 79 -19.92 7.42 -16.88
C ILE A 79 -20.32 6.31 -17.84
N PHE A 80 -19.49 6.04 -18.86
CA PHE A 80 -19.76 4.99 -19.82
C PHE A 80 -19.77 3.60 -19.18
N ASP A 81 -18.80 3.29 -18.32
CA ASP A 81 -18.71 2.06 -17.54
C ASP A 81 -19.97 1.88 -16.70
N THR A 82 -20.32 2.84 -15.85
CA THR A 82 -21.48 2.75 -14.95
C THR A 82 -22.79 2.50 -15.72
N LEU A 83 -23.01 3.19 -16.83
CA LEU A 83 -24.24 3.11 -17.60
C LEU A 83 -24.34 1.86 -18.47
N PHE A 84 -23.27 1.46 -19.14
CA PHE A 84 -23.31 0.47 -20.22
C PHE A 84 -22.52 -0.80 -19.94
N LEU A 85 -21.45 -0.74 -19.15
CA LEU A 85 -20.60 -1.89 -18.88
C LEU A 85 -20.88 -2.46 -17.48
N ARG A 86 -21.06 -3.78 -17.41
CA ARG A 86 -21.33 -4.50 -16.16
C ARG A 86 -20.28 -5.56 -15.97
N PHE A 87 -20.09 -5.98 -14.72
CA PHE A 87 -19.33 -7.19 -14.39
C PHE A 87 -20.30 -8.28 -13.91
N PRO A 88 -21.12 -8.87 -14.81
CA PRO A 88 -22.01 -9.95 -14.43
C PRO A 88 -21.21 -11.24 -14.19
N ASP A 89 -21.62 -11.99 -13.18
CA ASP A 89 -21.20 -13.36 -12.93
C ASP A 89 -21.83 -14.35 -13.95
N GLY A 90 -21.69 -15.65 -13.69
CA GLY A 90 -22.27 -16.71 -14.53
C GLY A 90 -23.81 -16.69 -14.56
N ASP A 91 -24.44 -16.16 -13.52
CA ASP A 91 -25.90 -16.09 -13.37
C ASP A 91 -26.47 -14.74 -13.83
N ASN A 92 -25.65 -13.93 -14.52
CA ASN A 92 -25.97 -12.59 -14.99
C ASN A 92 -26.32 -11.60 -13.85
N HIS A 93 -25.79 -11.86 -12.65
CA HIS A 93 -25.92 -10.99 -11.49
C HIS A 93 -24.62 -10.19 -11.28
N GLU A 94 -24.72 -8.94 -10.87
CA GLU A 94 -23.55 -8.15 -10.46
C GLU A 94 -23.73 -7.70 -9.01
N ASN A 95 -22.68 -7.88 -8.23
CA ASN A 95 -22.63 -7.50 -6.83
C ASN A 95 -23.06 -6.03 -6.64
N ARG A 96 -24.03 -5.81 -5.73
CA ARG A 96 -24.53 -4.46 -5.38
C ARG A 96 -23.42 -3.51 -4.95
N THR A 97 -22.41 -4.02 -4.24
CA THR A 97 -21.24 -3.25 -3.82
C THR A 97 -20.40 -2.85 -5.04
N SER A 98 -20.13 -3.74 -5.99
CA SER A 98 -19.45 -3.40 -7.25
C SER A 98 -20.18 -2.28 -7.99
N ARG A 99 -21.50 -2.42 -8.14
CA ARG A 99 -22.34 -1.40 -8.79
C ARG A 99 -22.37 -0.08 -8.03
N GLY A 100 -22.51 -0.14 -6.71
CA GLY A 100 -22.49 1.03 -5.84
C GLY A 100 -21.17 1.79 -5.93
N THR A 101 -20.04 1.07 -5.93
CA THR A 101 -18.71 1.66 -6.10
C THR A 101 -18.56 2.33 -7.47
N SER A 102 -19.08 1.75 -8.54
CA SER A 102 -19.07 2.38 -9.88
C SER A 102 -19.83 3.71 -9.90
N TRP A 103 -21.05 3.76 -9.35
CA TRP A 103 -21.81 5.01 -9.23
C TRP A 103 -21.12 6.04 -8.34
N PHE A 104 -20.62 5.63 -7.18
CA PHE A 104 -19.91 6.50 -6.26
C PHE A 104 -18.68 7.11 -6.91
N LEU A 105 -17.87 6.30 -7.62
CA LEU A 105 -16.70 6.77 -8.35
C LEU A 105 -17.06 7.76 -9.46
N THR A 106 -18.14 7.51 -10.20
CA THR A 106 -18.64 8.42 -11.25
C THR A 106 -19.03 9.78 -10.67
N VAL A 107 -19.76 9.81 -9.55
CA VAL A 107 -20.11 11.06 -8.87
C VAL A 107 -18.87 11.76 -8.33
N LEU A 108 -17.96 11.02 -7.70
CA LEU A 108 -16.72 11.55 -7.15
C LEU A 108 -15.83 12.18 -8.22
N LEU A 109 -15.67 11.53 -9.38
CA LEU A 109 -14.97 12.06 -10.54
C LEU A 109 -15.66 13.31 -11.10
N GLY A 110 -16.99 13.31 -11.19
CA GLY A 110 -17.78 14.47 -11.58
C GLY A 110 -17.53 15.68 -10.67
N VAL A 111 -17.56 15.49 -9.35
CA VAL A 111 -17.23 16.53 -8.36
C VAL A 111 -15.77 16.98 -8.50
N THR A 112 -14.84 16.05 -8.67
CA THR A 112 -13.41 16.35 -8.83
C THR A 112 -13.16 17.23 -10.06
N VAL A 113 -13.73 16.87 -11.21
CA VAL A 113 -13.66 17.65 -12.45
C VAL A 113 -14.33 19.02 -12.29
N PHE A 114 -15.49 19.08 -11.63
CA PHE A 114 -16.16 20.34 -11.34
C PHE A 114 -15.27 21.29 -10.53
N ILE A 115 -14.70 20.83 -9.42
CA ILE A 115 -13.77 21.64 -8.61
C ILE A 115 -12.52 22.02 -9.43
N GLY A 116 -11.96 21.11 -10.22
CA GLY A 116 -10.79 21.40 -11.05
C GLY A 116 -11.05 22.47 -12.12
N THR A 117 -12.19 22.43 -12.79
CA THR A 117 -12.60 23.47 -13.75
C THR A 117 -12.87 24.81 -13.09
N LEU A 118 -13.34 24.83 -11.83
CA LEU A 118 -13.48 26.07 -11.05
C LEU A 118 -12.13 26.72 -10.77
N ILE A 119 -11.11 25.94 -10.42
CA ILE A 119 -9.77 26.45 -10.12
C ILE A 119 -9.11 27.00 -11.41
N ASN A 120 -9.25 26.30 -12.53
CA ASN A 120 -8.69 26.73 -13.81
C ASN A 120 -9.49 27.85 -14.50
N GLY A 121 -10.63 28.29 -13.93
CA GLY A 121 -11.51 29.31 -14.53
C GLY A 121 -12.25 28.86 -15.80
N THR A 122 -12.21 27.58 -16.15
CA THR A 122 -12.86 27.01 -17.34
C THR A 122 -14.26 26.46 -17.06
N ASN A 123 -14.81 26.71 -15.87
CA ASN A 123 -16.10 26.16 -15.46
C ASN A 123 -17.26 26.85 -16.20
N LEU A 124 -17.93 26.09 -17.08
CA LEU A 124 -19.03 26.60 -17.91
C LEU A 124 -20.24 27.09 -17.10
N ILE A 125 -20.55 26.47 -15.96
CA ILE A 125 -21.71 26.81 -15.13
C ILE A 125 -21.45 28.14 -14.43
N ILE A 126 -20.31 28.27 -13.75
CA ILE A 126 -19.97 29.50 -13.03
C ILE A 126 -19.73 30.66 -13.99
N ASN A 127 -19.05 30.43 -15.13
CA ASN A 127 -18.86 31.49 -16.12
C ASN A 127 -20.19 31.97 -16.72
N LYS A 128 -21.23 31.11 -16.76
CA LYS A 128 -22.57 31.47 -17.24
C LYS A 128 -23.42 32.19 -16.20
N PHE A 129 -23.41 31.74 -14.94
CA PHE A 129 -24.32 32.25 -13.89
C PHE A 129 -23.67 33.27 -12.94
N TYR A 130 -22.34 33.29 -12.84
CA TYR A 130 -21.57 34.15 -11.94
C TYR A 130 -20.29 34.66 -12.64
N PRO A 131 -20.41 35.49 -13.69
CA PRO A 131 -19.30 35.90 -14.55
C PRO A 131 -18.20 36.71 -13.83
N ASN A 132 -18.50 37.31 -12.68
CA ASN A 132 -17.56 38.07 -11.86
C ASN A 132 -16.95 37.26 -10.70
N TYR A 133 -17.15 35.94 -10.66
CA TYR A 133 -16.49 35.08 -9.68
C TYR A 133 -15.01 34.96 -10.05
N GLY A 134 -14.23 35.98 -9.68
CA GLY A 134 -12.78 36.02 -9.86
C GLY A 134 -12.14 34.86 -9.12
N GLY A 135 -11.51 33.95 -9.87
CA GLY A 135 -10.77 32.80 -9.36
C GLY A 135 -9.53 33.21 -8.56
N GLY A 136 -9.75 33.78 -7.38
CA GLY A 136 -8.73 34.14 -6.40
C GLY A 136 -8.29 32.95 -5.57
N ASN A 137 -8.03 31.81 -6.20
CA ASN A 137 -7.47 30.65 -5.52
C ASN A 137 -5.99 30.54 -5.92
N GLY A 138 -5.11 31.15 -5.13
CA GLY A 138 -3.68 30.91 -5.27
C GLY A 138 -3.34 29.41 -5.16
N GLU A 139 -2.10 29.04 -5.46
CA GLU A 139 -1.62 27.64 -5.47
C GLU A 139 -1.89 26.87 -4.16
N TYR A 140 -2.10 27.60 -3.05
CA TYR A 140 -2.39 27.05 -1.71
C TYR A 140 -3.81 27.33 -1.20
N GLY A 141 -4.72 27.76 -2.08
CA GLY A 141 -6.11 28.04 -1.77
C GLY A 141 -6.88 26.81 -1.27
N LYS A 142 -7.97 27.04 -0.53
CA LYS A 142 -8.82 25.97 0.02
C LYS A 142 -9.35 25.02 -1.06
N MET A 143 -9.72 25.56 -2.23
CA MET A 143 -10.21 24.77 -3.36
C MET A 143 -9.12 23.86 -3.95
N THR A 144 -7.88 24.34 -4.07
CA THR A 144 -6.75 23.53 -4.55
C THR A 144 -6.45 22.37 -3.60
N LYS A 145 -6.52 22.61 -2.28
CA LYS A 145 -6.40 21.53 -1.27
C LYS A 145 -7.53 20.51 -1.41
N LEU A 146 -8.77 20.97 -1.57
CA LEU A 146 -9.91 20.10 -1.80
C LEU A 146 -9.74 19.24 -3.07
N TYR A 147 -9.32 19.83 -4.18
CA TYR A 147 -9.05 19.11 -5.42
C TYR A 147 -7.99 18.02 -5.26
N LYS A 148 -6.87 18.34 -4.59
CA LYS A 148 -5.81 17.36 -4.29
C LYS A 148 -6.34 16.20 -3.43
N SER A 149 -7.09 16.51 -2.38
CA SER A 149 -7.71 15.48 -1.53
C SER A 149 -8.69 14.59 -2.29
N LEU A 150 -9.57 15.20 -3.10
CA LEU A 150 -10.51 14.45 -3.94
C LEU A 150 -9.79 13.55 -4.94
N SER A 151 -8.69 14.02 -5.54
CA SER A 151 -7.87 13.21 -6.46
C SER A 151 -7.34 11.95 -5.80
N VAL A 152 -6.84 12.05 -4.55
CA VAL A 152 -6.41 10.88 -3.77
C VAL A 152 -7.59 9.94 -3.48
N ILE A 153 -8.75 10.46 -3.10
CA ILE A 153 -9.95 9.64 -2.83
C ILE A 153 -10.42 8.92 -4.11
N VAL A 154 -10.30 9.55 -5.29
CA VAL A 154 -10.58 8.92 -6.58
C VAL A 154 -9.67 7.71 -6.80
N VAL A 155 -8.37 7.81 -6.52
CA VAL A 155 -7.43 6.68 -6.64
C VAL A 155 -7.82 5.53 -5.71
N LEU A 156 -8.11 5.84 -4.44
CA LEU A 156 -8.52 4.83 -3.45
C LEU A 156 -9.84 4.14 -3.85
N THR A 157 -10.80 4.91 -4.38
CA THR A 157 -12.06 4.36 -4.87
C THR A 157 -11.86 3.53 -6.15
N GLY A 158 -10.95 3.97 -7.03
CA GLY A 158 -10.53 3.25 -8.23
C GLY A 158 -9.89 1.91 -7.89
N TRP A 159 -9.05 1.86 -6.85
CA TRP A 159 -8.49 0.61 -6.31
C TRP A 159 -9.60 -0.36 -5.91
N VAL A 160 -10.56 0.09 -5.09
CA VAL A 160 -11.72 -0.73 -4.70
C VAL A 160 -12.51 -1.19 -5.92
N ARG A 161 -12.75 -0.32 -6.91
CA ARG A 161 -13.47 -0.66 -8.14
C ARG A 161 -12.77 -1.78 -8.92
N VAL A 162 -11.45 -1.72 -9.05
CA VAL A 162 -10.63 -2.70 -9.77
C VAL A 162 -10.57 -4.04 -9.04
N CYS A 163 -10.47 -4.03 -7.71
CA CYS A 163 -10.48 -5.24 -6.89
C CYS A 163 -11.86 -5.91 -6.82
N MET A 164 -12.94 -5.12 -6.79
CA MET A 164 -14.31 -5.63 -6.80
C MET A 164 -14.72 -6.25 -8.14
N ALA A 165 -14.07 -5.89 -9.24
CA ALA A 165 -14.44 -6.39 -10.56
C ALA A 165 -14.20 -7.91 -10.72
N PRO A 166 -13.04 -8.49 -10.39
CA PRO A 166 -12.87 -9.95 -10.35
C PRO A 166 -13.84 -10.63 -9.38
N VAL A 167 -14.03 -10.06 -8.18
CA VAL A 167 -15.00 -10.57 -7.18
C VAL A 167 -16.40 -10.69 -7.79
N ALA A 168 -16.87 -9.63 -8.48
CA ALA A 168 -18.17 -9.64 -9.15
C ALA A 168 -18.20 -10.59 -10.36
N LEU A 169 -17.12 -10.67 -11.14
CA LEU A 169 -17.04 -11.52 -12.34
C LEU A 169 -17.11 -13.02 -12.04
N PHE A 170 -16.48 -13.44 -10.95
CA PHE A 170 -16.50 -14.84 -10.50
C PHE A 170 -17.69 -15.15 -9.59
N GLY A 171 -18.50 -14.16 -9.25
CA GLY A 171 -19.65 -14.32 -8.35
C GLY A 171 -19.23 -14.65 -6.92
N PHE A 172 -18.08 -14.14 -6.48
CA PHE A 172 -17.61 -14.32 -5.11
C PHE A 172 -18.29 -13.33 -4.14
N CYS A 173 -18.21 -13.66 -2.87
CA CYS A 173 -18.52 -12.82 -1.72
C CYS A 173 -20.03 -12.55 -1.56
N TYR A 174 -20.86 -13.57 -1.79
CA TYR A 174 -22.30 -13.53 -1.51
C TYR A 174 -22.66 -14.34 -0.26
N GLY A 175 -23.80 -13.97 0.35
CA GLY A 175 -24.38 -14.68 1.49
C GLY A 175 -23.39 -14.82 2.65
N ARG A 176 -23.16 -16.05 3.08
CA ARG A 176 -22.30 -16.39 4.24
C ARG A 176 -20.81 -16.04 4.05
N HIS A 177 -20.33 -15.94 2.80
CA HIS A 177 -18.91 -15.66 2.51
C HIS A 177 -18.59 -14.16 2.50
N THR A 178 -19.63 -13.30 2.50
CA THR A 178 -19.49 -11.83 2.40
C THR A 178 -18.55 -11.25 3.48
N GLY A 179 -18.72 -11.66 4.74
CA GLY A 179 -17.92 -11.14 5.85
C GLY A 179 -16.43 -11.46 5.69
N GLN A 180 -16.11 -12.73 5.39
CA GLN A 180 -14.74 -13.21 5.19
C GLN A 180 -14.05 -12.48 4.02
N CYS A 181 -14.77 -12.31 2.91
CA CYS A 181 -14.28 -11.56 1.76
C CYS A 181 -13.97 -10.09 2.06
N ILE A 182 -14.88 -9.41 2.77
CA ILE A 182 -14.69 -8.00 3.14
C ILE A 182 -13.47 -7.88 4.05
N ALA A 183 -13.33 -8.77 5.02
CA ALA A 183 -12.19 -8.81 5.92
C ALA A 183 -10.86 -8.96 5.14
N HIS A 184 -10.79 -9.91 4.20
CA HIS A 184 -9.60 -10.12 3.35
C HIS A 184 -9.29 -8.93 2.45
N GLY A 185 -10.30 -8.39 1.78
CA GLY A 185 -10.17 -7.24 0.90
C GLY A 185 -9.70 -5.98 1.64
N ILE A 186 -10.32 -5.67 2.78
CA ILE A 186 -10.00 -4.48 3.58
C ILE A 186 -8.64 -4.60 4.25
N MET A 187 -8.37 -5.68 5.00
CA MET A 187 -7.08 -5.84 5.70
C MET A 187 -5.92 -5.95 4.73
N GLY A 188 -6.09 -6.70 3.64
CA GLY A 188 -5.05 -6.83 2.62
C GLY A 188 -4.76 -5.49 1.91
N SER A 189 -5.81 -4.72 1.60
CA SER A 189 -5.66 -3.34 1.09
C SER A 189 -4.99 -2.42 2.12
N ALA A 190 -5.25 -2.59 3.42
CA ALA A 190 -4.61 -1.81 4.47
C ALA A 190 -3.09 -2.08 4.55
N PHE A 191 -2.66 -3.33 4.41
CA PHE A 191 -1.23 -3.67 4.32
C PHE A 191 -0.56 -3.09 3.07
N ILE A 192 -1.24 -3.13 1.91
CA ILE A 192 -0.75 -2.49 0.67
C ILE A 192 -0.66 -0.97 0.84
N GLY A 193 -1.66 -0.35 1.46
CA GLY A 193 -1.65 1.07 1.80
C GLY A 193 -0.52 1.44 2.76
N TYR A 194 -0.27 0.60 3.77
CA TYR A 194 0.85 0.79 4.69
C TYR A 194 2.20 0.66 3.97
N SER A 195 2.34 -0.29 3.04
CA SER A 195 3.49 -0.37 2.15
C SER A 195 3.71 0.95 1.39
N PHE A 196 2.65 1.54 0.80
CA PHE A 196 2.76 2.83 0.12
C PHE A 196 3.24 3.94 1.06
N VAL A 197 2.71 4.02 2.29
CA VAL A 197 3.13 5.01 3.29
C VAL A 197 4.62 4.86 3.62
N LEU A 198 5.11 3.62 3.82
CA LEU A 198 6.55 3.38 4.04
C LEU A 198 7.40 3.79 2.85
N SER A 199 6.97 3.46 1.63
CA SER A 199 7.66 3.88 0.41
C SER A 199 7.70 5.40 0.30
N LEU A 200 6.60 6.09 0.62
CA LEU A 200 6.53 7.55 0.62
C LEU A 200 7.51 8.15 1.64
N VAL A 201 7.52 7.64 2.88
CA VAL A 201 8.42 8.11 3.95
C VAL A 201 9.89 7.86 3.60
N LEU A 202 10.20 6.77 2.89
CA LEU A 202 11.55 6.44 2.44
C LEU A 202 12.01 7.27 1.24
N VAL A 203 11.17 7.40 0.21
CA VAL A 203 11.59 7.99 -1.07
C VAL A 203 11.58 9.50 -1.03
N VAL A 204 10.65 10.13 -0.32
CA VAL A 204 10.49 11.58 -0.30
C VAL A 204 11.62 12.25 0.52
N PRO A 205 12.54 13.03 -0.10
CA PRO A 205 13.75 13.49 0.56
C PRO A 205 13.50 14.39 1.77
N TRP A 206 12.52 15.30 1.70
CA TRP A 206 12.22 16.19 2.83
C TRP A 206 11.53 15.49 4.00
N ILE A 207 11.02 14.27 3.82
CA ILE A 207 10.50 13.43 4.90
C ILE A 207 11.63 12.55 5.45
N ARG A 208 12.46 11.95 4.59
CA ARG A 208 13.54 11.07 5.04
C ARG A 208 14.75 11.81 5.61
N LYS A 209 15.23 12.84 4.90
CA LYS A 209 16.42 13.65 5.23
C LYS A 209 16.08 14.84 6.13
N HIS A 210 14.90 14.87 6.76
CA HIS A 210 14.41 16.04 7.48
C HIS A 210 15.39 16.54 8.58
N GLN A 211 16.13 15.65 9.23
CA GLN A 211 17.15 16.03 10.23
C GLN A 211 18.37 16.72 9.62
N LEU A 212 18.76 16.32 8.40
CA LEU A 212 19.86 16.95 7.67
C LEU A 212 19.45 18.32 7.12
N LEU A 213 18.23 18.41 6.59
CA LEU A 213 17.70 19.62 5.95
C LEU A 213 17.20 20.66 6.95
N SER A 214 16.72 20.24 8.12
CA SER A 214 16.07 21.11 9.11
C SER A 214 16.36 20.65 10.54
N PRO A 215 17.62 20.77 11.01
CA PRO A 215 18.04 20.25 12.31
C PRO A 215 17.30 20.90 13.50
N ASN A 216 16.84 22.13 13.33
CA ASN A 216 16.17 22.90 14.38
C ASN A 216 14.64 22.80 14.35
N THR A 217 14.06 22.08 13.37
CA THR A 217 12.60 21.95 13.24
C THR A 217 12.14 20.67 13.96
N PRO A 218 11.19 20.77 14.91
CA PRO A 218 10.60 19.60 15.54
C PRO A 218 9.95 18.69 14.50
N THR A 219 10.52 17.51 14.32
CA THR A 219 10.13 16.51 13.32
C THR A 219 9.99 15.15 13.98
N GLN A 220 9.27 14.24 13.33
CA GLN A 220 8.99 12.90 13.85
C GLN A 220 9.80 11.85 13.09
N SER A 221 10.16 10.77 13.77
CA SER A 221 10.88 9.65 13.15
C SER A 221 9.95 8.84 12.26
N GLN A 222 10.50 8.06 11.34
CA GLN A 222 9.70 7.17 10.48
C GLN A 222 8.82 6.23 11.32
N GLU A 223 9.35 5.75 12.45
CA GLU A 223 8.70 4.82 13.36
C GLU A 223 7.52 5.47 14.10
N PHE A 224 7.52 6.78 14.27
CA PHE A 224 6.36 7.50 14.77
C PHE A 224 5.19 7.42 13.78
N TYR A 225 5.46 7.56 12.48
CA TYR A 225 4.45 7.39 11.43
C TYR A 225 3.97 5.93 11.35
N ASP A 226 4.89 4.96 11.38
CA ASP A 226 4.56 3.53 11.42
C ASP A 226 3.63 3.20 12.58
N SER A 227 4.01 3.66 13.77
CA SER A 227 3.25 3.43 15.00
C SER A 227 1.90 4.13 14.97
N THR A 228 1.79 5.28 14.29
CA THR A 228 0.50 5.98 14.09
C THR A 228 -0.41 5.18 13.17
N VAL A 229 0.10 4.65 12.05
CA VAL A 229 -0.68 3.79 11.14
C VAL A 229 -1.16 2.54 11.87
N MET A 230 -0.26 1.86 12.59
CA MET A 230 -0.60 0.68 13.38
C MET A 230 -1.62 1.00 14.48
N MET A 231 -1.50 2.16 15.13
CA MET A 231 -2.45 2.59 16.15
C MET A 231 -3.84 2.81 15.57
N VAL A 232 -3.96 3.65 14.54
CA VAL A 232 -5.24 3.97 13.92
C VAL A 232 -5.90 2.72 13.37
N TRP A 233 -5.15 1.89 12.65
CA TRP A 233 -5.67 0.64 12.11
C TRP A 233 -6.10 -0.34 13.21
N GLY A 234 -5.29 -0.49 14.27
CA GLY A 234 -5.60 -1.36 15.39
C GLY A 234 -6.88 -0.96 16.12
N ILE A 235 -7.15 0.35 16.26
CA ILE A 235 -8.40 0.85 16.84
C ILE A 235 -9.57 0.44 15.95
N VAL A 236 -9.50 0.73 14.64
CA VAL A 236 -10.56 0.37 13.69
C VAL A 236 -10.82 -1.13 13.76
N ASN A 237 -9.78 -1.96 13.58
CA ASN A 237 -9.90 -3.42 13.59
C ASN A 237 -10.50 -3.95 14.89
N THR A 238 -10.08 -3.46 16.06
CA THR A 238 -10.60 -3.91 17.36
C THR A 238 -12.11 -3.70 17.49
N PHE A 239 -12.60 -2.55 17.03
CA PHE A 239 -14.00 -2.15 17.23
C PHE A 239 -14.92 -2.47 16.05
N THR A 240 -14.39 -2.88 14.89
CA THR A 240 -15.21 -3.26 13.73
C THR A 240 -15.28 -4.75 13.45
N GLU A 241 -14.36 -5.55 13.99
CA GLU A 241 -14.28 -6.99 13.67
C GLU A 241 -15.43 -7.80 14.28
N HIS A 242 -15.80 -7.50 15.53
CA HIS A 242 -16.90 -8.16 16.22
C HIS A 242 -18.00 -7.16 16.57
N ARG A 243 -19.26 -7.60 16.51
CA ARG A 243 -20.42 -6.81 16.91
C ARG A 243 -20.63 -6.91 18.42
N TRP A 244 -19.85 -6.12 19.14
CA TRP A 244 -19.80 -6.08 20.59
C TRP A 244 -21.20 -6.03 21.22
N GLY A 245 -21.59 -7.13 21.88
CA GLY A 245 -22.84 -7.23 22.63
C GLY A 245 -24.09 -7.57 21.82
N GLU A 246 -23.97 -7.77 20.50
CA GLU A 246 -25.06 -8.22 19.64
C GLU A 246 -24.98 -9.71 19.31
N GLU A 247 -23.77 -10.27 19.21
CA GLU A 247 -23.51 -11.64 18.77
C GLU A 247 -22.55 -12.38 19.71
N ASP A 248 -22.64 -13.72 19.76
CA ASP A 248 -21.72 -14.55 20.55
C ASP A 248 -20.32 -14.58 19.93
N TRP A 249 -19.29 -14.71 20.76
CA TRP A 249 -17.91 -14.76 20.29
C TRP A 249 -17.59 -16.08 19.59
N SER A 250 -17.12 -15.98 18.34
CA SER A 250 -16.47 -17.09 17.66
C SER A 250 -14.96 -17.14 17.96
N MET A 251 -14.31 -18.29 17.75
CA MET A 251 -12.85 -18.39 17.86
C MET A 251 -12.14 -17.48 16.83
N GLY A 252 -12.72 -17.34 15.64
CA GLY A 252 -12.22 -16.44 14.60
C GLY A 252 -12.28 -14.98 15.05
N ASP A 253 -13.40 -14.57 15.65
CA ASP A 253 -13.59 -13.20 16.16
C ASP A 253 -12.53 -12.85 17.20
N TYR A 254 -12.21 -13.79 18.09
CA TYR A 254 -11.17 -13.61 19.09
C TYR A 254 -9.77 -13.47 18.45
N GLN A 255 -9.45 -14.34 17.49
CA GLN A 255 -8.17 -14.31 16.78
C GLN A 255 -7.99 -12.99 16.00
N HIS A 256 -9.01 -12.50 15.32
CA HIS A 256 -8.93 -11.27 14.54
C HIS A 256 -8.97 -10.01 15.41
N THR A 257 -9.83 -9.98 16.43
CA THR A 257 -9.92 -8.83 17.36
C THR A 257 -8.63 -8.67 18.16
N SER A 258 -8.02 -9.77 18.63
CA SER A 258 -6.76 -9.72 19.37
C SER A 258 -5.59 -9.15 18.56
N MET A 259 -5.59 -9.34 17.22
CA MET A 259 -4.64 -8.67 16.33
C MET A 259 -4.85 -7.14 16.30
N GLY A 260 -6.10 -6.67 16.34
CA GLY A 260 -6.39 -5.25 16.49
C GLY A 260 -5.85 -4.69 17.80
N ILE A 261 -6.07 -5.42 18.89
CA ILE A 261 -5.69 -5.00 20.25
C ILE A 261 -4.17 -4.79 20.36
N ILE A 262 -3.38 -5.76 19.90
CA ILE A 262 -1.93 -5.65 19.96
C ILE A 262 -1.40 -4.51 19.08
N TRP A 263 -2.04 -4.25 17.92
CA TRP A 263 -1.66 -3.16 17.02
C TRP A 263 -1.88 -1.79 17.64
N TRP A 264 -3.02 -1.52 18.28
CA TRP A 264 -3.23 -0.19 18.86
C TRP A 264 -2.47 0.04 20.16
N ALA A 265 -2.39 -0.97 21.03
CA ALA A 265 -1.61 -0.88 22.26
C ALA A 265 -0.12 -0.72 21.96
N GLY A 266 0.40 -1.53 21.03
CA GLY A 266 1.78 -1.45 20.57
C GLY A 266 2.08 -0.17 19.80
N GLY A 267 1.15 0.30 18.96
CA GLY A 267 1.25 1.57 18.25
C GLY A 267 1.39 2.75 19.22
N LEU A 268 0.59 2.81 20.29
CA LEU A 268 0.74 3.83 21.32
C LEU A 268 2.13 3.79 21.98
N LEU A 269 2.64 2.60 22.32
CA LEU A 269 3.99 2.44 22.86
C LEU A 269 5.06 2.91 21.86
N GLY A 270 4.93 2.52 20.59
CA GLY A 270 5.84 2.92 19.52
C GLY A 270 5.88 4.43 19.32
N MET A 271 4.72 5.10 19.32
CA MET A 271 4.63 6.56 19.27
C MET A 271 5.32 7.21 20.48
N PHE A 272 5.09 6.68 21.68
CA PHE A 272 5.68 7.22 22.91
C PHE A 272 7.21 7.12 22.93
N LEU A 273 7.76 5.98 22.49
CA LEU A 273 9.21 5.74 22.43
C LEU A 273 9.88 6.51 21.28
N SER A 274 9.14 6.79 20.20
CA SER A 274 9.63 7.52 19.03
C SER A 274 9.64 9.04 19.20
N ARG A 275 9.13 9.55 20.33
CA ARG A 275 9.14 11.00 20.64
C ARG A 275 10.54 11.58 20.57
N LYS A 276 10.62 12.86 20.21
CA LYS A 276 11.88 13.56 19.96
C LYS A 276 12.71 12.85 18.88
N ASN A 277 12.02 12.29 17.88
CA ASN A 277 12.62 11.72 16.70
C ASN A 277 13.56 10.53 16.98
N LYS A 278 13.28 9.78 18.04
CA LYS A 278 14.02 8.56 18.38
C LYS A 278 13.55 7.41 17.49
N ARG A 279 14.49 6.54 17.12
CA ARG A 279 14.20 5.30 16.37
C ARG A 279 13.68 4.24 17.35
N SER A 280 12.76 3.39 16.90
CA SER A 280 12.08 2.40 17.73
C SER A 280 11.83 1.11 16.95
N PHE A 281 12.20 -0.04 17.52
CA PHE A 281 11.94 -1.35 16.90
C PHE A 281 10.50 -1.85 17.10
N ILE A 282 9.65 -1.11 17.85
CA ILE A 282 8.30 -1.56 18.21
C ILE A 282 7.43 -1.91 16.99
N PRO A 283 7.37 -1.09 15.93
CA PRO A 283 6.62 -1.47 14.72
C PRO A 283 7.07 -2.82 14.14
N GLY A 284 8.39 -3.06 14.10
CA GLY A 284 8.94 -4.32 13.62
C GLY A 284 8.50 -5.52 14.46
N LEU A 285 8.46 -5.38 15.79
CA LEU A 285 7.95 -6.43 16.68
C LEU A 285 6.46 -6.72 16.47
N LEU A 286 5.63 -5.69 16.24
CA LEU A 286 4.21 -5.87 15.98
C LEU A 286 3.97 -6.68 14.70
N LEU A 287 4.71 -6.37 13.63
CA LEU A 287 4.67 -7.14 12.39
C LEU A 287 5.10 -8.60 12.61
N ILE A 288 6.12 -8.85 13.43
CA ILE A 288 6.57 -10.21 13.76
C ILE A 288 5.49 -10.98 14.52
N PHE A 289 4.90 -10.40 15.58
CA PHE A 289 3.88 -11.08 16.37
C PHE A 289 2.61 -11.38 15.57
N THR A 290 2.16 -10.42 14.74
CA THR A 290 1.03 -10.65 13.85
C THR A 290 1.36 -11.69 12.79
N GLY A 291 2.54 -11.62 12.18
CA GLY A 291 2.97 -12.59 11.17
C GLY A 291 3.10 -14.01 11.73
N TYR A 292 3.61 -14.15 12.95
CA TYR A 292 3.65 -15.43 13.66
C TYR A 292 2.25 -16.00 13.87
N SER A 293 1.33 -15.21 14.43
CA SER A 293 -0.06 -15.62 14.67
C SER A 293 -0.74 -16.10 13.38
N MET A 294 -0.57 -15.36 12.30
CA MET A 294 -1.14 -15.69 10.99
C MET A 294 -0.46 -16.89 10.35
N SER A 295 0.84 -17.09 10.58
CA SER A 295 1.54 -18.28 10.06
C SER A 295 1.08 -19.58 10.72
N ALA A 296 0.60 -19.49 11.96
CA ALA A 296 0.06 -20.61 12.73
C ALA A 296 -1.47 -20.77 12.56
N HIS A 297 -2.11 -19.90 11.79
CA HIS A 297 -3.56 -19.88 11.63
C HIS A 297 -4.02 -21.00 10.68
N SER A 298 -4.67 -22.03 11.21
CA SER A 298 -5.24 -23.13 10.43
C SER A 298 -6.52 -22.70 9.73
N GLN A 299 -6.66 -23.07 8.46
CA GLN A 299 -7.85 -22.84 7.65
C GLN A 299 -8.52 -24.16 7.29
N HIS A 300 -9.81 -24.12 6.93
CA HIS A 300 -10.55 -25.32 6.52
C HIS A 300 -9.93 -26.01 5.29
N LEU A 301 -9.43 -25.22 4.33
CA LEU A 301 -8.79 -25.71 3.13
C LEU A 301 -7.26 -25.69 3.30
N MET A 302 -6.59 -26.79 2.97
CA MET A 302 -5.13 -26.91 3.13
C MET A 302 -4.36 -25.88 2.30
N ILE A 303 -4.76 -25.61 1.04
CA ILE A 303 -4.16 -24.54 0.23
C ILE A 303 -4.30 -23.18 0.92
N SER A 304 -5.44 -22.90 1.58
CA SER A 304 -5.64 -21.67 2.36
C SER A 304 -4.70 -21.59 3.55
N THR A 305 -4.53 -22.68 4.30
CA THR A 305 -3.54 -22.73 5.39
C THR A 305 -2.13 -22.42 4.89
N LYS A 306 -1.74 -22.95 3.71
CA LYS A 306 -0.40 -22.68 3.14
C LYS A 306 -0.23 -21.25 2.65
N VAL A 307 -1.25 -20.66 2.01
CA VAL A 307 -1.21 -19.27 1.56
C VAL A 307 -1.14 -18.31 2.75
N HIS A 308 -1.94 -18.55 3.80
CA HIS A 308 -1.88 -17.78 5.06
C HIS A 308 -0.51 -17.92 5.76
N ALA A 309 0.10 -19.11 5.71
CA ALA A 309 1.45 -19.32 6.23
C ALA A 309 2.48 -18.42 5.53
N VAL A 310 2.45 -18.34 4.20
CA VAL A 310 3.36 -17.48 3.44
C VAL A 310 3.05 -15.99 3.65
N PHE A 311 1.79 -15.61 3.79
CA PHE A 311 1.40 -14.27 4.24
C PHE A 311 2.05 -13.91 5.58
N GLY A 312 1.95 -14.80 6.58
CA GLY A 312 2.57 -14.61 7.89
C GLY A 312 4.09 -14.49 7.80
N ILE A 313 4.74 -15.31 6.98
CA ILE A 313 6.19 -15.24 6.72
C ILE A 313 6.60 -13.92 6.06
N ALA A 314 5.84 -13.43 5.08
CA ALA A 314 6.08 -12.14 4.45
C ALA A 314 5.98 -11.01 5.48
N LEU A 315 4.98 -11.06 6.38
CA LEU A 315 4.78 -10.06 7.42
C LEU A 315 5.89 -10.10 8.49
N MET A 316 6.32 -11.29 8.91
CA MET A 316 7.49 -11.45 9.79
C MET A 316 8.76 -10.93 9.12
N SER A 317 8.94 -11.18 7.82
CA SER A 317 10.09 -10.68 7.04
C SER A 317 10.12 -9.16 6.99
N ALA A 318 8.97 -8.50 6.84
CA ALA A 318 8.86 -7.05 6.97
C ALA A 318 9.31 -6.57 8.36
N GLY A 319 8.85 -7.22 9.43
CA GLY A 319 9.22 -6.84 10.79
C GLY A 319 10.71 -7.05 11.10
N VAL A 320 11.26 -8.21 10.75
CA VAL A 320 12.69 -8.52 10.94
C VAL A 320 13.56 -7.55 10.14
N SER A 321 13.22 -7.29 8.88
CA SER A 321 13.99 -6.36 8.05
C SER A 321 13.93 -4.92 8.57
N ARG A 322 12.80 -4.46 9.14
CA ARG A 322 12.75 -3.16 9.84
C ARG A 322 13.69 -3.11 11.04
N ILE A 323 13.73 -4.16 11.85
CA ILE A 323 14.65 -4.22 12.99
C ILE A 323 16.11 -4.21 12.51
N VAL A 324 16.42 -4.98 11.46
CA VAL A 324 17.76 -5.02 10.86
C VAL A 324 18.16 -3.64 10.33
N GLU A 325 17.26 -2.98 9.62
CA GLU A 325 17.45 -1.63 9.10
C GLU A 325 17.75 -0.63 10.22
N ILE A 326 16.90 -0.59 11.25
CA ILE A 326 17.00 0.40 12.34
C ILE A 326 18.25 0.16 13.20
N SER A 327 18.49 -1.09 13.59
CA SER A 327 19.52 -1.45 14.57
C SER A 327 20.91 -1.57 13.97
N PHE A 328 21.03 -2.06 12.73
CA PHE A 328 22.34 -2.35 12.12
C PHE A 328 22.67 -1.45 10.93
N LEU A 329 21.72 -1.26 10.01
CA LEU A 329 22.00 -0.52 8.77
C LEU A 329 22.12 0.98 9.03
N LEU A 330 21.16 1.54 9.78
CA LEU A 330 21.13 2.96 10.12
C LEU A 330 21.76 3.25 11.49
N ALA A 331 21.97 2.21 12.32
CA ALA A 331 22.53 2.33 13.67
C ALA A 331 21.87 3.46 14.50
N GLY A 332 20.54 3.54 14.45
CA GLY A 332 19.77 4.57 15.15
C GLY A 332 19.73 5.97 14.49
N LYS A 333 20.35 6.15 13.32
CA LYS A 333 20.26 7.39 12.52
C LYS A 333 18.96 7.41 11.70
N SER A 334 18.52 8.59 11.29
CA SER A 334 17.29 8.75 10.49
C SER A 334 17.47 8.46 9.00
N CYS A 335 18.71 8.52 8.49
CA CYS A 335 19.06 8.14 7.12
C CYS A 335 20.54 7.74 7.02
N SER A 336 20.90 7.09 5.91
CA SER A 336 22.28 6.70 5.60
C SER A 336 23.17 7.93 5.40
N LEU A 337 24.43 7.89 5.85
CA LEU A 337 25.39 8.99 5.68
C LEU A 337 26.29 8.74 4.45
N PRO A 338 26.83 9.79 3.80
CA PRO A 338 26.81 11.21 4.20
C PRO A 338 25.63 12.05 3.66
N ASN A 339 25.03 11.67 2.54
CA ASN A 339 24.05 12.46 1.78
C ASN A 339 22.60 12.01 1.94
N GLY A 340 22.33 10.98 2.74
CA GLY A 340 21.01 10.34 2.78
C GLY A 340 20.74 9.55 1.51
N GLU A 341 21.62 8.66 1.08
CA GLU A 341 21.25 7.69 0.04
C GLU A 341 20.26 6.65 0.56
N ILE A 342 19.41 6.13 -0.33
CA ILE A 342 18.50 5.04 -0.01
C ILE A 342 19.23 3.73 -0.34
N LEU A 343 19.45 2.90 0.67
CA LEU A 343 20.05 1.60 0.47
C LEU A 343 18.98 0.62 -0.04
N GLN A 344 19.35 -0.26 -0.98
CA GLN A 344 18.41 -1.21 -1.59
C GLN A 344 17.61 -2.02 -0.55
N PHE A 345 18.25 -2.39 0.56
CA PHE A 345 17.62 -3.13 1.65
C PHE A 345 16.46 -2.38 2.30
N GLN A 346 16.44 -1.05 2.27
CA GLN A 346 15.37 -0.24 2.89
C GLN A 346 14.04 -0.34 2.14
N TYR A 347 14.04 -0.77 0.88
CA TYR A 347 12.81 -1.07 0.14
C TYR A 347 12.17 -2.40 0.57
N PHE A 348 12.98 -3.32 1.11
CA PHE A 348 12.55 -4.69 1.40
C PHE A 348 11.40 -4.75 2.43
N PRO A 349 11.42 -4.01 3.55
CA PRO A 349 10.28 -4.01 4.47
C PRO A 349 8.95 -3.58 3.83
N SER A 350 9.00 -2.53 3.00
CA SER A 350 7.83 -2.00 2.31
C SER A 350 7.32 -3.02 1.27
N PHE A 351 8.21 -3.62 0.48
CA PHE A 351 7.86 -4.70 -0.44
C PHE A 351 7.22 -5.89 0.27
N CYS A 352 7.79 -6.35 1.40
CA CYS A 352 7.23 -7.46 2.18
C CYS A 352 5.80 -7.16 2.68
N LEU A 353 5.49 -5.92 3.05
CA LEU A 353 4.13 -5.51 3.40
C LEU A 353 3.18 -5.52 2.20
N CYS A 354 3.65 -5.07 1.02
CA CYS A 354 2.87 -5.17 -0.20
C CYS A 354 2.57 -6.63 -0.56
N LEU A 355 3.57 -7.51 -0.43
CA LEU A 355 3.44 -8.94 -0.64
C LEU A 355 2.46 -9.57 0.35
N ALA A 356 2.61 -9.25 1.64
CA ALA A 356 1.69 -9.71 2.67
C ALA A 356 0.24 -9.28 2.37
N GLY A 357 0.04 -8.02 1.99
CA GLY A 357 -1.29 -7.51 1.67
C GLY A 357 -1.95 -8.19 0.48
N ILE A 358 -1.22 -8.40 -0.63
CA ILE A 358 -1.80 -9.07 -1.81
C ILE A 358 -2.03 -10.57 -1.58
N LEU A 359 -1.15 -11.25 -0.82
CA LEU A 359 -1.36 -12.64 -0.41
C LEU A 359 -2.62 -12.77 0.45
N PHE A 360 -2.83 -11.83 1.38
CA PHE A 360 -4.03 -11.80 2.20
C PHE A 360 -5.29 -11.52 1.38
N MET A 361 -5.27 -10.56 0.44
CA MET A 361 -6.41 -10.32 -0.45
C MET A 361 -6.75 -11.53 -1.32
N GLY A 362 -5.74 -12.28 -1.77
CA GLY A 362 -5.91 -13.49 -2.57
C GLY A 362 -6.27 -14.74 -1.75
N ALA A 363 -6.45 -14.67 -0.44
CA ALA A 363 -6.69 -15.85 0.39
C ALA A 363 -8.15 -16.07 0.77
N THR A 364 -9.11 -15.55 -0.01
CA THR A 364 -10.54 -15.79 0.24
C THR A 364 -10.91 -17.26 0.02
N GLU A 365 -11.88 -17.76 0.79
CA GLU A 365 -12.31 -19.17 0.74
C GLU A 365 -12.72 -19.58 -0.67
N GLU A 366 -13.59 -18.79 -1.33
CA GLU A 366 -14.10 -19.09 -2.66
C GLU A 366 -13.03 -19.01 -3.75
N GLN A 367 -12.09 -18.06 -3.65
CA GLN A 367 -10.99 -17.94 -4.60
C GLN A 367 -10.04 -19.13 -4.49
N LEU A 368 -9.69 -19.55 -3.28
CA LEU A 368 -8.79 -20.69 -3.08
C LEU A 368 -9.47 -22.03 -3.36
N GLN A 369 -10.78 -22.13 -3.16
CA GLN A 369 -11.56 -23.27 -3.62
C GLN A 369 -11.51 -23.37 -5.15
N LEU A 370 -11.71 -22.27 -5.87
CA LEU A 370 -11.58 -22.25 -7.33
C LEU A 370 -10.18 -22.69 -7.78
N VAL A 371 -9.12 -22.19 -7.14
CA VAL A 371 -7.74 -22.58 -7.45
C VAL A 371 -7.51 -24.07 -7.21
N HIS A 372 -8.06 -24.62 -6.13
CA HIS A 372 -8.00 -26.05 -5.83
C HIS A 372 -8.76 -26.88 -6.87
N ASP A 373 -9.97 -26.46 -7.25
CA ASP A 373 -10.82 -27.16 -8.22
C ASP A 373 -10.21 -27.16 -9.63
N LEU A 374 -9.47 -26.11 -9.99
CA LEU A 374 -8.67 -26.03 -11.22
C LEU A 374 -7.43 -26.93 -11.21
N GLY A 375 -7.11 -27.57 -10.08
CA GLY A 375 -5.96 -28.47 -9.92
C GLY A 375 -4.62 -27.76 -9.81
N SER A 376 -4.60 -26.45 -9.50
CA SER A 376 -3.36 -25.73 -9.23
C SER A 376 -2.87 -26.03 -7.82
N ASP A 377 -1.55 -26.05 -7.64
CA ASP A 377 -0.95 -26.11 -6.32
C ASP A 377 -0.82 -24.72 -5.69
N HIS A 378 -0.62 -24.71 -4.37
CA HIS A 378 -0.42 -23.50 -3.59
C HIS A 378 0.85 -22.75 -4.03
N SER A 379 1.89 -23.45 -4.47
CA SER A 379 3.16 -22.84 -4.87
C SER A 379 3.02 -21.99 -6.13
N ALA A 380 2.44 -22.54 -7.21
CA ALA A 380 2.22 -21.79 -8.44
C ALA A 380 1.28 -20.60 -8.19
N TYR A 381 0.23 -20.81 -7.39
CA TYR A 381 -0.69 -19.73 -7.01
C TYR A 381 0.03 -18.58 -6.28
N ILE A 382 0.86 -18.90 -5.29
CA ILE A 382 1.65 -17.92 -4.54
C ILE A 382 2.59 -17.14 -5.47
N LEU A 383 3.23 -17.78 -6.45
CA LEU A 383 4.09 -17.08 -7.42
C LEU A 383 3.29 -16.08 -8.28
N VAL A 384 2.10 -16.45 -8.75
CA VAL A 384 1.22 -15.55 -9.51
C VAL A 384 0.80 -14.36 -8.65
N VAL A 385 0.33 -14.60 -7.42
CA VAL A 385 -0.09 -13.53 -6.50
C VAL A 385 1.09 -12.63 -6.11
N SER A 386 2.28 -13.22 -5.91
CA SER A 386 3.50 -12.47 -5.63
C SER A 386 3.92 -11.58 -6.80
N SER A 387 3.70 -12.02 -8.05
CA SER A 387 3.98 -11.20 -9.24
C SER A 387 3.14 -9.91 -9.25
N ALA A 388 1.88 -9.98 -8.79
CA ALA A 388 1.05 -8.79 -8.60
C ALA A 388 1.63 -7.86 -7.52
N ALA A 389 2.21 -8.39 -6.44
CA ALA A 389 2.93 -7.58 -5.44
C ALA A 389 4.07 -6.77 -6.08
N PHE A 390 4.88 -7.42 -6.93
CA PHE A 390 5.97 -6.73 -7.64
C PHE A 390 5.44 -5.62 -8.55
N MET A 391 4.36 -5.86 -9.28
CA MET A 391 3.76 -4.86 -10.15
C MET A 391 3.17 -3.66 -9.38
N ILE A 392 2.50 -3.92 -8.25
CA ILE A 392 1.97 -2.85 -7.38
C ILE A 392 3.12 -2.06 -6.75
N PHE A 393 4.15 -2.74 -6.26
CA PHE A 393 5.30 -2.08 -5.65
C PHE A 393 6.08 -1.24 -6.68
N LEU A 394 6.29 -1.77 -7.89
CA LEU A 394 6.83 -1.01 -9.02
C LEU A 394 6.00 0.24 -9.29
N TRP A 395 4.67 0.10 -9.33
CA TRP A 395 3.77 1.23 -9.54
C TRP A 395 3.94 2.31 -8.46
N PHE A 396 4.06 1.94 -7.19
CA PHE A 396 4.36 2.89 -6.11
C PHE A 396 5.68 3.63 -6.35
N GLN A 397 6.75 2.92 -6.74
CA GLN A 397 8.03 3.57 -7.02
C GLN A 397 7.96 4.51 -8.24
N VAL A 398 7.30 4.11 -9.32
CA VAL A 398 7.08 4.95 -10.51
C VAL A 398 6.30 6.21 -10.17
N LEU A 399 5.25 6.09 -9.35
CA LEU A 399 4.44 7.21 -8.90
C LEU A 399 5.27 8.21 -8.09
N LEU A 400 6.05 7.72 -7.12
CA LEU A 400 6.89 8.56 -6.26
C LEU A 400 8.02 9.22 -7.05
N TRP A 401 8.71 8.47 -7.91
CA TRP A 401 9.73 9.00 -8.83
C TRP A 401 9.15 10.08 -9.76
N GLY A 402 8.00 9.81 -10.38
CA GLY A 402 7.33 10.76 -11.26
C GLY A 402 6.94 12.05 -10.54
N TYR A 403 6.47 11.95 -9.30
CA TYR A 403 6.19 13.10 -8.45
C TYR A 403 7.45 13.94 -8.16
N LEU A 404 8.54 13.30 -7.73
CA LEU A 404 9.80 13.98 -7.43
C LEU A 404 10.34 14.73 -8.66
N LYS A 405 10.31 14.10 -9.83
CA LYS A 405 10.72 14.72 -11.09
C LYS A 405 9.90 15.94 -11.46
N LEU A 406 8.58 15.91 -11.22
CA LEU A 406 7.70 17.06 -11.49
C LEU A 406 7.92 18.24 -10.53
N VAL A 407 8.39 17.98 -9.31
CA VAL A 407 8.72 19.01 -8.31
C VAL A 407 10.14 19.55 -8.49
N GLY A 408 10.97 18.91 -9.31
CA GLY A 408 12.31 19.37 -9.67
C GLY A 408 13.45 18.69 -8.91
N TYR A 409 13.19 17.53 -8.32
CA TYR A 409 14.23 16.66 -7.77
C TYR A 409 14.84 15.78 -8.88
N ASP A 410 16.14 15.55 -8.82
CA ASP A 410 16.85 14.59 -9.67
C ASP A 410 16.76 13.14 -9.10
N GLU A 411 17.41 12.19 -9.79
CA GLU A 411 17.36 10.76 -9.43
C GLU A 411 18.01 10.47 -8.06
N ASP A 412 18.90 11.35 -7.60
CA ASP A 412 19.59 11.25 -6.31
C ASP A 412 18.81 11.96 -5.16
N GLY A 413 17.68 12.58 -5.51
CA GLY A 413 16.83 13.31 -4.57
C GLY A 413 17.42 14.64 -4.12
N GLU A 414 18.24 15.27 -4.96
CA GLU A 414 18.67 16.66 -4.82
C GLU A 414 17.80 17.59 -5.67
N LEU A 415 17.61 18.83 -5.21
CA LEU A 415 17.00 19.86 -6.06
C LEU A 415 18.00 20.19 -7.17
N ALA A 416 17.58 20.16 -8.43
CA ALA A 416 18.41 20.46 -9.60
C ALA A 416 19.11 21.84 -9.55
N THR A 417 18.79 22.68 -8.56
CA THR A 417 19.47 23.92 -8.20
C THR A 417 20.57 23.69 -7.15
N GLY A 418 21.71 23.12 -7.57
CA GLY A 418 23.10 23.37 -7.11
C GLY A 418 23.43 23.83 -5.68
N ILE A 419 22.71 23.43 -4.63
CA ILE A 419 23.18 23.66 -3.24
C ILE A 419 24.16 22.52 -2.92
N LYS A 420 25.44 22.77 -3.15
CA LYS A 420 26.52 21.93 -2.61
C LYS A 420 26.37 21.89 -1.09
N TYR A 421 26.20 20.68 -0.55
CA TYR A 421 26.41 20.45 0.87
C TYR A 421 27.87 20.76 1.18
N GLU A 422 28.15 21.87 1.86
CA GLU A 422 29.44 22.04 2.51
C GLU A 422 29.60 20.90 3.51
N SER A 423 30.57 20.03 3.22
CA SER A 423 31.05 18.99 4.11
C SER A 423 31.40 19.64 5.45
N ILE A 424 30.64 19.31 6.49
CA ILE A 424 31.00 19.67 7.86
C ILE A 424 32.26 18.87 8.21
N GLN A 425 33.38 19.58 8.13
CA GLN A 425 34.71 19.28 8.66
C GLN A 425 35.32 17.94 8.28
N ASP A 426 36.28 18.04 7.36
CA ASP A 426 37.47 17.22 7.36
C ASP A 426 37.98 17.05 8.81
N PHE A 427 37.96 15.82 9.29
CA PHE A 427 38.75 15.43 10.44
C PHE A 427 40.19 15.36 9.93
N GLU A 428 40.91 16.48 9.98
CA GLU A 428 42.37 16.49 9.88
C GLU A 428 42.89 15.44 10.87
N MET A 429 43.46 14.35 10.35
CA MET A 429 44.35 13.54 11.15
C MET A 429 45.59 14.39 11.37
N ASP A 430 45.70 15.00 12.54
CA ASP A 430 46.97 15.56 13.00
C ASP A 430 48.05 14.48 12.84
N GLU A 431 49.03 14.78 11.99
CA GLU A 431 50.25 14.02 11.82
C GLU A 431 50.97 13.99 13.17
N ILE A 432 51.09 12.81 13.76
CA ILE A 432 52.02 12.58 14.87
C ILE A 432 53.43 12.56 14.26
N GLU A 433 54.05 13.74 14.15
CA GLU A 433 55.50 13.87 14.02
C GLU A 433 56.15 13.64 15.40
N ASP A 434 56.58 12.41 15.66
CA ASP A 434 57.56 12.12 16.70
C ASP A 434 58.98 12.19 16.10
N ASN A 435 59.60 13.36 16.20
CA ASN A 435 61.04 13.64 16.12
C ASN A 435 61.25 14.90 16.99
N GLU A 436 62.16 15.02 17.96
CA GLU A 436 63.39 14.35 18.33
C GLU A 436 63.76 14.81 19.76
N THR A 437 64.46 13.93 20.50
CA THR A 437 65.56 14.21 21.48
C THR A 437 65.44 15.37 22.49
N VAL A 438 65.53 15.04 23.79
CA VAL A 438 66.74 15.15 24.66
C VAL A 438 66.61 14.14 25.80
#